data_AF-A0A7C5LFV3-F1
#
_entry.id   AF-A0A7C5LFV3-F1
#
_cell.length_a   1.000
_cell.length_b   1.000
_cell.length_c   1.000
_cell.angle_alpha   90.00
_cell.angle_beta   90.00
_cell.angle_gamma   90.00
#
_symmetry.space_group_name_H-M   'P 1'
#
loop_
_entity.id
_entity.type
_entity.pdbx_description
1 polymer ?
#
loop_
_entity_poly.entity_id
_entity_poly.type
_entity_poly.pdbx_seq_one_letter_code
_entity_poly.pdbx_strand_id
1 'polypeptide(L)'
;MFVSTNSNRFSLIFFSSFFVCLAAQSTAQPPSFFKNTSLSQTHEIFSSKNQTQIEIQKRVEDIERIKASIEEDSQKLEKLKLDLEKTESEHSLILKKIRNLIILRDKISRKGLTSFFSSFENIVESFFISQYIKTHLQMYFMKYSQIDKQRAALIKETQSLKSNITQMQEIKTILEKRIKELQNTSLTLQEKVRSI
;
A
#
# COMPACT_ATOMS: atom_id res chain seq x y z
N MET A 1 7.47 8.80 -26.98
CA MET A 1 7.10 7.37 -27.13
C MET A 1 7.06 6.79 -25.72
N PHE A 2 5.91 6.88 -25.05
CA PHE A 2 5.74 6.35 -23.70
C PHE A 2 5.05 4.99 -23.79
N VAL A 3 5.79 3.94 -23.46
CA VAL A 3 5.28 2.58 -23.31
C VAL A 3 4.47 2.54 -22.02
N SER A 4 3.14 2.57 -22.16
CA SER A 4 2.18 2.31 -21.09
C SER A 4 1.92 0.81 -21.05
N THR A 5 2.63 0.07 -20.20
CA THR A 5 2.30 -1.32 -19.90
C THR A 5 1.36 -1.41 -18.71
N ASN A 6 0.09 -1.63 -19.06
CA ASN A 6 -0.93 -2.35 -18.31
C ASN A 6 -0.36 -3.38 -17.32
N SER A 7 -0.42 -3.10 -16.01
CA SER A 7 -0.14 -4.07 -14.94
C SER A 7 -1.32 -4.34 -13.99
N ASN A 8 -2.51 -3.78 -14.27
CA ASN A 8 -3.70 -3.93 -13.41
C ASN A 8 -4.64 -5.10 -13.78
N ARG A 9 -4.19 -6.08 -14.58
CA ARG A 9 -5.04 -7.21 -15.01
C ARG A 9 -4.67 -8.59 -14.46
N PHE A 10 -3.61 -8.71 -13.66
CA PHE A 10 -3.16 -10.02 -13.17
C PHE A 10 -3.72 -10.44 -11.80
N SER A 11 -4.41 -9.55 -11.08
CA SER A 11 -4.86 -9.85 -9.70
C SER A 11 -6.29 -10.40 -9.59
N LEU A 12 -7.18 -10.19 -10.58
CA LEU A 12 -8.59 -10.55 -10.44
C LEU A 12 -8.96 -11.93 -11.01
N ILE A 13 -8.09 -12.54 -11.82
CA ILE A 13 -8.41 -13.81 -12.52
C ILE A 13 -8.06 -15.05 -11.67
N PHE A 14 -7.21 -14.91 -10.64
CA PHE A 14 -6.78 -16.05 -9.82
C PHE A 14 -7.74 -16.45 -8.69
N PHE A 15 -8.78 -15.67 -8.41
CA PHE A 15 -9.70 -15.94 -7.29
C PHE A 15 -11.00 -16.66 -7.69
N SER A 16 -11.34 -16.80 -8.97
CA SER A 16 -12.60 -17.45 -9.39
C SER A 16 -12.52 -18.97 -9.50
N SER A 17 -11.33 -19.56 -9.61
CA SER A 17 -11.14 -21.00 -9.74
C SER A 17 -11.06 -21.76 -8.41
N PHE A 18 -10.99 -21.06 -7.27
CA PHE A 18 -10.94 -21.70 -5.95
C PHE A 18 -12.32 -22.09 -5.40
N PHE A 19 -13.42 -21.53 -5.94
CA PHE A 19 -14.77 -21.72 -5.39
C PHE A 19 -15.69 -22.67 -6.17
N VAL A 20 -15.32 -23.16 -7.35
CA VAL A 20 -16.24 -23.96 -8.20
C VAL A 20 -16.11 -25.49 -8.02
N CYS A 21 -15.03 -26.01 -7.44
CA CYS A 21 -14.86 -27.46 -7.29
C CYS A 21 -15.48 -28.09 -6.02
N LEU A 22 -16.08 -27.30 -5.12
CA LEU A 22 -16.59 -27.84 -3.84
C LEU A 22 -18.08 -28.26 -3.88
N ALA A 23 -18.77 -28.13 -5.02
CA ALA A 23 -20.22 -28.35 -5.10
C ALA A 23 -20.65 -29.59 -5.92
N ALA A 24 -19.73 -30.40 -6.44
CA ALA A 24 -20.08 -31.51 -7.35
C ALA A 24 -19.57 -32.86 -6.84
N GLN A 25 -20.08 -33.36 -5.71
CA GLN A 25 -19.90 -34.77 -5.32
C GLN A 25 -20.90 -35.20 -4.24
N SER A 26 -22.20 -35.26 -4.56
CA SER A 26 -23.14 -36.04 -3.75
C SER A 26 -24.40 -36.45 -4.51
N THR A 27 -24.33 -37.45 -5.38
CA THR A 27 -25.51 -38.29 -5.69
C THR A 27 -25.10 -39.67 -6.20
N ALA A 28 -25.66 -40.69 -5.54
CA ALA A 28 -26.01 -42.04 -6.05
C ALA A 28 -25.03 -43.23 -5.86
N GLN A 29 -25.26 -43.91 -4.72
CA GLN A 29 -25.50 -45.35 -4.49
C GLN A 29 -24.37 -46.41 -4.37
N PRO A 30 -24.51 -47.40 -3.43
CA PRO A 30 -23.51 -48.43 -3.08
C PRO A 30 -23.99 -49.87 -3.45
N PRO A 31 -23.45 -50.97 -2.89
CA PRO A 31 -22.06 -51.43 -2.77
C PRO A 31 -21.85 -52.82 -3.44
N SER A 32 -20.61 -53.23 -3.70
CA SER A 32 -20.28 -54.66 -3.85
C SER A 32 -19.09 -55.05 -2.97
N PHE A 33 -19.38 -55.99 -2.08
CA PHE A 33 -18.45 -56.71 -1.22
C PHE A 33 -17.38 -57.43 -2.04
N PHE A 34 -16.10 -57.34 -1.66
CA PHE A 34 -15.32 -58.46 -1.10
C PHE A 34 -13.88 -58.01 -0.78
N LYS A 35 -13.46 -58.28 0.46
CA LYS A 35 -12.10 -58.62 0.92
C LYS A 35 -10.92 -57.96 0.19
N ASN A 36 -10.35 -56.91 0.81
CA ASN A 36 -8.91 -56.63 0.92
C ASN A 36 -8.72 -55.27 1.64
N THR A 37 -9.28 -55.10 2.84
CA THR A 37 -9.43 -53.79 3.49
C THR A 37 -8.17 -53.27 4.19
N SER A 38 -7.19 -54.11 4.51
CA SER A 38 -6.00 -53.65 5.27
C SER A 38 -4.92 -53.00 4.40
N LEU A 39 -4.74 -53.45 3.15
CA LEU A 39 -3.70 -52.93 2.25
C LEU A 39 -4.13 -51.66 1.49
N SER A 40 -5.43 -51.51 1.19
CA SER A 40 -5.94 -50.33 0.45
C SER A 40 -6.06 -49.10 1.35
N GLN A 41 -6.47 -49.29 2.61
CA GLN A 41 -6.57 -48.20 3.58
C GLN A 41 -5.20 -47.64 3.97
N THR A 42 -4.18 -48.49 4.10
CA THR A 42 -2.80 -48.04 4.34
C THR A 42 -2.24 -47.24 3.16
N HIS A 43 -2.60 -47.59 1.92
CA HIS A 43 -2.18 -46.84 0.74
C HIS A 43 -2.88 -45.47 0.60
N GLU A 44 -4.18 -45.38 0.91
CA GLU A 44 -4.92 -44.11 0.96
C GLU A 44 -4.40 -43.17 2.06
N ILE A 45 -4.04 -43.71 3.22
CA ILE A 45 -3.47 -42.92 4.32
C ILE A 45 -2.05 -42.44 4.00
N PHE A 46 -1.23 -43.26 3.30
CA PHE A 46 0.10 -42.83 2.84
C PHE A 46 0.04 -41.77 1.72
N SER A 47 -0.90 -41.93 0.78
CA SER A 47 -1.17 -40.97 -0.30
C SER A 47 -1.58 -39.61 0.27
N SER A 48 -2.56 -39.59 1.18
CA SER A 48 -3.05 -38.36 1.81
C SER A 48 -2.01 -37.68 2.71
N LYS A 49 -1.12 -38.42 3.35
CA LYS A 49 0.00 -37.88 4.15
C LYS A 49 1.02 -37.14 3.29
N ASN A 50 1.42 -37.72 2.16
CA ASN A 50 2.32 -37.07 1.22
C ASN A 50 1.68 -35.82 0.60
N GLN A 51 0.38 -35.89 0.28
CA GLN A 51 -0.37 -34.77 -0.27
C GLN A 51 -0.49 -33.60 0.73
N THR A 52 -0.71 -33.91 2.02
CA THR A 52 -0.75 -32.91 3.10
C THR A 52 0.61 -32.25 3.32
N GLN A 53 1.71 -33.00 3.25
CA GLN A 53 3.07 -32.45 3.35
C GLN A 53 3.41 -31.52 2.18
N ILE A 54 3.05 -31.91 0.95
CA ILE A 54 3.22 -31.08 -0.25
C ILE A 54 2.42 -29.77 -0.11
N GLU A 55 1.18 -29.85 0.39
CA GLU A 55 0.38 -28.64 0.62
C GLU A 55 0.99 -27.73 1.68
N ILE A 56 1.47 -28.27 2.82
CA ILE A 56 2.16 -27.48 3.84
C ILE A 56 3.38 -26.77 3.24
N GLN A 57 4.21 -27.48 2.48
CA GLN A 57 5.42 -26.90 1.89
C GLN A 57 5.10 -25.76 0.91
N LYS A 58 4.09 -25.95 0.05
CA LYS A 58 3.61 -24.89 -0.84
C LYS A 58 3.12 -23.65 -0.07
N ARG A 59 2.38 -23.84 1.03
CA ARG A 59 1.88 -22.74 1.87
C ARG A 59 3.02 -22.01 2.60
N VAL A 60 4.08 -22.72 3.01
CA VAL A 60 5.29 -22.12 3.59
C VAL A 60 5.99 -21.24 2.56
N GLU A 61 6.19 -21.73 1.33
CA GLU A 61 6.77 -20.95 0.23
C GLU A 61 5.94 -19.71 -0.14
N ASP A 62 4.60 -19.81 -0.06
CA ASP A 62 3.71 -18.66 -0.25
C ASP A 62 3.90 -17.61 0.86
N ILE A 63 4.06 -18.04 2.12
CA ILE A 63 4.33 -17.13 3.25
C ILE A 63 5.68 -16.43 3.09
N GLU A 64 6.73 -17.15 2.66
CA GLU A 64 8.04 -16.57 2.44
C GLU A 64 8.00 -15.50 1.34
N ARG A 65 7.28 -15.77 0.24
CA ARG A 65 7.05 -14.80 -0.83
C ARG A 65 6.27 -13.57 -0.34
N ILE A 66 5.21 -13.75 0.44
CA ILE A 66 4.44 -12.64 1.02
C ILE A 66 5.32 -11.81 1.98
N LYS A 67 6.15 -12.48 2.81
CA LYS A 67 7.06 -11.80 3.73
C LYS A 67 8.07 -10.93 2.98
N ALA A 68 8.64 -11.43 1.89
CA ALA A 68 9.55 -10.64 1.05
C ALA A 68 8.84 -9.43 0.43
N SER A 69 7.61 -9.59 -0.07
CA SER A 69 6.82 -8.49 -0.62
C SER A 69 6.49 -7.43 0.44
N ILE A 70 6.13 -7.84 1.66
CA ILE A 70 5.87 -6.92 2.79
C ILE A 70 7.13 -6.10 3.12
N GLU A 71 8.29 -6.75 3.14
CA GLU A 71 9.56 -6.07 3.43
C GLU A 71 9.88 -5.01 2.36
N GLU A 72 9.76 -5.38 1.08
CA GLU A 72 9.99 -4.45 -0.04
C GLU A 72 9.04 -3.24 0.02
N ASP A 73 7.75 -3.48 0.24
CA ASP A 73 6.75 -2.42 0.32
C ASP A 73 6.92 -1.57 1.59
N SER A 74 7.40 -2.15 2.69
CA SER A 74 7.73 -1.40 3.90
C SER A 74 8.91 -0.45 3.68
N GLN A 75 9.93 -0.87 2.94
CA GLN A 75 11.06 0.00 2.57
C GLN A 75 10.62 1.13 1.64
N LYS A 76 9.73 0.85 0.67
CA LYS A 76 9.11 1.89 -0.17
C LYS A 76 8.30 2.88 0.67
N LEU A 77 7.55 2.39 1.66
CA LEU A 77 6.76 3.22 2.56
C LEU A 77 7.65 4.19 3.36
N GLU A 78 8.78 3.72 3.90
CA GLU A 78 9.72 4.60 4.61
C GLU A 78 10.30 5.69 3.69
N LYS A 79 10.64 5.36 2.44
CA LYS A 79 11.06 6.37 1.46
C LYS A 79 9.98 7.42 1.19
N LEU A 80 8.74 6.98 0.96
CA LEU A 80 7.61 7.89 0.72
C LEU A 80 7.33 8.81 1.91
N LYS A 81 7.49 8.31 3.15
CA LYS A 81 7.35 9.14 4.36
C LYS A 81 8.42 10.24 4.42
N LEU A 82 9.67 9.92 4.10
CA LEU A 82 10.76 10.91 4.06
C LEU A 82 10.51 11.97 2.97
N ASP A 83 10.06 11.55 1.79
CA ASP A 83 9.70 12.46 0.70
C ASP A 83 8.52 13.37 1.07
N LEU A 84 7.54 12.83 1.79
CA LEU A 84 6.43 13.61 2.32
C LEU A 84 6.89 14.64 3.34
N GLU A 85 7.72 14.26 4.32
CA GLU A 85 8.26 15.17 5.34
C GLU A 85 9.05 16.33 4.70
N LYS A 86 9.89 16.01 3.71
CA LYS A 86 10.62 17.03 2.95
C LYS A 86 9.67 17.98 2.23
N THR A 87 8.65 17.44 1.56
CA THR A 87 7.64 18.23 0.85
C THR A 87 6.84 19.12 1.80
N GLU A 88 6.51 18.64 3.00
CA GLU A 88 5.81 19.43 4.03
C GLU A 88 6.68 20.56 4.59
N SER A 89 7.97 20.33 4.77
CA SER A 89 8.93 21.36 5.15
C SER A 89 9.03 22.47 4.09
N GLU A 90 9.16 22.09 2.81
CA GLU A 90 9.18 23.02 1.68
C GLU A 90 7.86 23.82 1.56
N HIS A 91 6.73 23.15 1.72
CA HIS A 91 5.40 23.75 1.74
C HIS A 91 5.26 24.80 2.86
N SER A 92 5.71 24.47 4.07
CA SER A 92 5.72 25.37 5.23
C SER A 92 6.61 26.61 5.00
N LEU A 93 7.80 26.41 4.43
CA LEU A 93 8.72 27.50 4.09
C LEU A 93 8.10 28.49 3.10
N ILE A 94 7.42 27.99 2.06
CA ILE A 94 6.76 28.84 1.06
C ILE A 94 5.61 29.62 1.68
N LEU A 95 4.79 28.98 2.52
CA LEU A 95 3.73 29.67 3.27
C LEU A 95 4.29 30.82 4.13
N LYS A 96 5.44 30.60 4.80
CA LYS A 96 6.11 31.65 5.56
C LYS A 96 6.56 32.81 4.67
N LYS A 97 7.12 32.53 3.49
CA LYS A 97 7.52 33.57 2.51
C LYS A 97 6.32 34.36 2.00
N ILE A 98 5.23 33.68 1.64
CA ILE A 98 3.96 34.32 1.23
C ILE A 98 3.44 35.22 2.35
N ARG A 99 3.37 34.72 3.59
CA ARG A 99 2.92 35.50 4.76
C ARG A 99 3.78 36.75 4.96
N ASN A 100 5.10 36.63 4.89
CA ASN A 100 6.01 37.76 5.04
C ASN A 100 5.79 38.83 3.96
N LEU A 101 5.56 38.43 2.71
CA LEU A 101 5.26 39.35 1.62
C LEU A 101 3.91 40.04 1.79
N ILE A 102 2.88 39.33 2.28
CA ILE A 102 1.58 39.92 2.61
C ILE A 102 1.74 40.96 3.72
N ILE A 103 2.45 40.64 4.79
CA ILE A 103 2.72 41.59 5.88
C ILE A 103 3.47 42.82 5.36
N LEU A 104 4.47 42.62 4.49
CA LEU A 104 5.22 43.73 3.89
C LEU A 104 4.32 44.61 3.02
N ARG A 105 3.46 43.99 2.19
CA ARG A 105 2.44 44.69 1.39
C ARG A 105 1.52 45.54 2.27
N ASP A 106 1.03 44.98 3.37
CA ASP A 106 0.12 45.68 4.27
C ASP A 106 0.82 46.84 4.98
N LYS A 107 2.08 46.67 5.39
CA LYS A 107 2.90 47.75 5.96
C LYS A 107 3.10 48.90 4.98
N ILE A 108 3.41 48.59 3.72
CA ILE A 108 3.58 49.61 2.66
C ILE A 108 2.26 50.30 2.37
N SER A 109 1.15 49.55 2.30
CA SER A 109 -0.18 50.13 2.05
C SER A 109 -0.58 51.12 3.15
N ARG A 110 -0.29 50.79 4.42
CA ARG A 110 -0.54 51.70 5.56
C ARG A 110 0.38 52.91 5.58
N LYS A 111 1.69 52.73 5.35
CA LYS A 111 2.65 53.84 5.30
C LYS A 111 2.38 54.77 4.12
N GLY A 112 2.04 54.21 2.96
CA GLY A 112 1.65 54.96 1.78
C GLY A 112 0.45 55.85 2.04
N LEU A 113 -0.59 55.35 2.71
CA LEU A 113 -1.74 56.18 3.07
C LEU A 113 -1.36 57.43 3.92
N THR A 114 -0.30 57.32 4.73
CA THR A 114 0.17 58.41 5.61
C THR A 114 1.23 59.31 4.98
N SER A 115 1.95 58.88 3.93
CA SER A 115 3.11 59.59 3.38
C SER A 115 3.03 59.91 1.88
N PHE A 116 1.94 59.54 1.18
CA PHE A 116 1.80 59.74 -0.27
C PHE A 116 1.82 61.21 -0.74
N PHE A 117 1.84 62.18 0.17
CA PHE A 117 1.84 63.61 -0.17
C PHE A 117 3.21 64.31 -0.09
N SER A 118 4.35 63.62 0.13
CA SER A 118 5.61 64.31 0.44
C SER A 118 6.72 64.38 -0.62
N SER A 119 6.85 63.47 -1.61
CA SER A 119 7.84 63.63 -2.71
C SER A 119 7.70 62.62 -3.87
N PHE A 120 8.15 62.99 -5.09
CA PHE A 120 8.11 62.15 -6.30
C PHE A 120 8.98 60.89 -6.20
N GLU A 121 10.16 60.97 -5.56
CA GLU A 121 11.03 59.81 -5.32
C GLU A 121 10.34 58.71 -4.51
N ASN A 122 9.56 59.10 -3.48
CA ASN A 122 8.80 58.16 -2.65
C ASN A 122 7.71 57.41 -3.45
N ILE A 123 7.13 58.05 -4.47
CA ILE A 123 6.13 57.45 -5.36
C ILE A 123 6.79 56.39 -6.24
N VAL A 124 7.95 56.70 -6.83
CA VAL A 124 8.71 55.80 -7.69
C VAL A 124 9.20 54.57 -6.90
N GLU A 125 9.78 54.76 -5.72
CA GLU A 125 10.22 53.66 -4.85
C GLU A 125 9.04 52.76 -4.43
N SER A 126 7.91 53.36 -4.02
CA SER A 126 6.72 52.60 -3.64
C SER A 126 6.15 51.77 -4.81
N PHE A 127 6.24 52.29 -6.05
CA PHE A 127 5.83 51.56 -7.24
C PHE A 127 6.70 50.32 -7.47
N PHE A 128 8.04 50.47 -7.45
CA PHE A 128 8.95 49.34 -7.64
C PHE A 128 8.79 48.25 -6.57
N ILE A 129 8.63 48.64 -5.30
CA ILE A 129 8.43 47.67 -4.22
C ILE A 129 7.08 46.94 -4.36
N SER A 130 6.03 47.64 -4.78
CA SER A 130 4.72 47.03 -5.06
C SER A 130 4.79 46.00 -6.19
N GLN A 131 5.48 46.32 -7.30
CA GLN A 131 5.69 45.37 -8.41
C GLN A 131 6.54 44.18 -7.97
N TYR A 132 7.59 44.41 -7.19
CA TYR A 132 8.42 43.34 -6.63
C TYR A 132 7.59 42.35 -5.80
N ILE A 133 6.75 42.86 -4.88
CA ILE A 133 5.88 42.04 -4.04
C ILE A 133 4.87 41.26 -4.89
N LYS A 134 4.24 41.91 -5.87
CA LYS A 134 3.28 41.28 -6.77
C LYS A 134 3.90 40.10 -7.53
N THR A 135 5.04 40.31 -8.16
CA THR A 135 5.76 39.27 -8.92
C THR A 135 6.18 38.11 -8.03
N HIS A 136 6.71 38.39 -6.83
CA HIS A 136 7.15 37.33 -5.91
C HIS A 136 5.98 36.56 -5.30
N LEU A 137 4.87 37.22 -4.97
CA LEU A 137 3.65 36.53 -4.53
C LEU A 137 3.12 35.59 -5.61
N GLN A 138 3.02 36.05 -6.87
CA GLN A 138 2.61 35.21 -7.99
C GLN A 138 3.52 33.99 -8.15
N MET A 139 4.84 34.20 -8.10
CA MET A 139 5.82 33.12 -8.18
C MET A 139 5.65 32.09 -7.05
N TYR A 140 5.48 32.56 -5.80
CA TYR A 140 5.31 31.66 -4.66
C TYR A 140 3.97 30.94 -4.65
N PHE A 141 2.88 31.56 -5.11
CA PHE A 141 1.60 30.86 -5.26
C PHE A 141 1.66 29.75 -6.32
N MET A 142 2.35 29.98 -7.43
CA MET A 142 2.58 28.94 -8.43
C MET A 142 3.37 27.76 -7.86
N LYS A 143 4.48 28.04 -7.16
CA LYS A 143 5.28 26.99 -6.50
C LYS A 143 4.48 26.25 -5.42
N TYR A 144 3.71 26.99 -4.62
CA TYR A 144 2.83 26.43 -3.61
C TYR A 144 1.83 25.45 -4.22
N SER A 145 1.15 25.83 -5.30
CA SER A 145 0.17 24.97 -5.98
C SER A 145 0.80 23.67 -6.51
N GLN A 146 2.04 23.73 -7.02
CA GLN A 146 2.75 22.54 -7.49
C GLN A 146 3.10 21.60 -6.34
N ILE A 147 3.65 22.14 -5.24
CA ILE A 147 4.04 21.36 -4.07
C ILE A 147 2.81 20.76 -3.37
N ASP A 148 1.69 21.49 -3.31
CA ASP A 148 0.45 20.97 -2.71
C ASP A 148 -0.11 19.79 -3.51
N LYS A 149 -0.06 19.84 -4.85
CA LYS A 149 -0.42 18.70 -5.71
C LYS A 149 0.49 17.50 -5.50
N GLN A 150 1.80 17.73 -5.40
CA GLN A 150 2.79 16.67 -5.13
C GLN A 150 2.53 16.04 -3.75
N ARG A 151 2.30 16.86 -2.73
CA ARG A 151 1.96 16.41 -1.37
C ARG A 151 0.70 15.55 -1.38
N ALA A 152 -0.37 15.98 -2.04
CA ALA A 152 -1.62 15.23 -2.13
C ALA A 152 -1.42 13.86 -2.82
N ALA A 153 -0.59 13.80 -3.88
CA ALA A 153 -0.26 12.56 -4.56
C ALA A 153 0.52 11.60 -3.64
N LEU A 154 1.55 12.09 -2.95
CA LEU A 154 2.34 11.31 -1.99
C LEU A 154 1.49 10.76 -0.84
N ILE A 155 0.55 11.56 -0.30
CA ILE A 155 -0.38 11.10 0.73
C ILE A 155 -1.23 9.93 0.23
N LYS A 156 -1.78 10.05 -0.98
CA LYS A 156 -2.61 9.00 -1.58
C LYS A 156 -1.81 7.72 -1.80
N GLU A 157 -0.60 7.82 -2.33
CA GLU A 157 0.29 6.68 -2.56
C GLU A 157 0.68 6.00 -1.24
N THR A 158 1.06 6.78 -0.23
CA THR A 158 1.37 6.30 1.13
C THR A 158 0.19 5.55 1.75
N GLN A 159 -1.03 6.08 1.64
CA GLN A 159 -2.24 5.43 2.15
C GLN A 159 -2.53 4.11 1.43
N SER A 160 -2.41 4.10 0.10
CA SER A 160 -2.60 2.89 -0.71
C SER A 160 -1.60 1.81 -0.33
N LEU A 161 -0.31 2.16 -0.19
CA LEU A 161 0.74 1.21 0.15
C LEU A 161 0.56 0.65 1.57
N LYS A 162 0.19 1.49 2.54
CA LYS A 162 -0.15 1.06 3.90
C LYS A 162 -1.32 0.07 3.91
N SER A 163 -2.35 0.30 3.10
CA SER A 163 -3.47 -0.62 2.94
C SER A 163 -3.01 -1.98 2.39
N ASN A 164 -2.18 -1.97 1.34
CA ASN A 164 -1.65 -3.20 0.74
C ASN A 164 -0.83 -4.02 1.74
N ILE A 165 0.07 -3.38 2.49
CA ILE A 165 0.86 -4.04 3.54
C ILE A 165 -0.06 -4.69 4.58
N THR A 166 -1.12 -3.99 4.99
CA THR A 166 -2.10 -4.51 5.98
C THR A 166 -2.81 -5.75 5.45
N GLN A 167 -3.30 -5.72 4.21
CA GLN A 167 -3.95 -6.87 3.57
C GLN A 167 -3.00 -8.06 3.43
N MET A 168 -1.73 -7.83 3.05
CA MET A 168 -0.73 -8.90 2.96
C MET A 168 -0.42 -9.51 4.32
N GLN A 169 -0.39 -8.71 5.39
CA GLN A 169 -0.23 -9.19 6.75
C GLN A 169 -1.40 -10.07 7.19
N GLU A 170 -2.64 -9.69 6.88
CA GLU A 170 -3.84 -10.50 7.14
C GLU A 170 -3.79 -11.84 6.41
N ILE A 171 -3.47 -11.84 5.10
CA ILE A 171 -3.32 -13.06 4.31
C ILE A 171 -2.24 -13.97 4.92
N LYS A 172 -1.10 -13.40 5.29
CA LYS A 172 -0.03 -14.13 5.96
C LYS A 172 -0.54 -14.81 7.24
N THR A 173 -1.26 -14.09 8.10
CA THR A 173 -1.83 -14.65 9.35
C THR A 173 -2.81 -15.79 9.07
N ILE A 174 -3.65 -15.67 8.03
CA ILE A 174 -4.57 -16.73 7.62
C ILE A 174 -3.80 -17.98 7.16
N LEU A 175 -2.76 -17.81 6.34
CA LEU A 175 -1.93 -18.92 5.88
C LEU A 175 -1.18 -19.60 7.04
N GLU A 176 -0.63 -18.84 7.98
CA GLU A 176 0.01 -19.37 9.18
C GLU A 176 -0.98 -20.20 10.03
N LYS A 177 -2.22 -19.72 10.20
CA LYS A 177 -3.26 -20.49 10.89
C LYS A 177 -3.58 -21.79 10.16
N ARG A 178 -3.72 -21.74 8.82
CA ARG A 178 -4.04 -22.92 8.01
C ARG A 178 -2.93 -23.97 8.05
N ILE A 179 -1.66 -23.54 8.05
CA ILE A 179 -0.52 -24.44 8.24
C ILE A 179 -0.59 -25.14 9.58
N LYS A 180 -0.89 -24.43 10.68
CA LYS A 180 -1.06 -25.05 12.00
C LYS A 180 -2.19 -26.08 12.02
N GLU A 181 -3.33 -25.78 11.39
CA GLU A 181 -4.44 -26.72 11.26
C GLU A 181 -4.03 -27.99 10.47
N LEU A 182 -3.33 -27.83 9.35
CA LEU A 182 -2.83 -28.94 8.54
C LEU A 182 -1.79 -29.78 9.31
N GLN A 183 -0.90 -29.15 10.06
CA GLN A 183 0.09 -29.81 10.92
C GLN A 183 -0.60 -30.64 12.02
N ASN A 184 -1.59 -30.08 12.71
CA ASN A 184 -2.36 -30.79 13.73
C ASN A 184 -3.11 -31.98 13.14
N THR A 185 -3.75 -31.80 11.98
CA THR A 185 -4.47 -32.88 11.28
C THR A 185 -3.50 -34.00 10.89
N SER A 186 -2.32 -33.65 10.38
CA SER A 186 -1.25 -34.60 10.07
C SER A 186 -0.78 -35.36 11.31
N LEU A 187 -0.61 -34.69 12.46
CA LEU A 187 -0.21 -35.34 13.73
C LEU A 187 -1.28 -36.33 14.22
N THR A 188 -2.56 -35.94 14.23
CA THR A 188 -3.66 -36.84 14.62
C THR A 188 -3.77 -38.05 13.71
N LEU A 189 -3.55 -37.88 12.39
CA LEU A 189 -3.47 -39.00 11.46
C LEU A 189 -2.29 -39.93 11.77
N GLN A 190 -1.12 -39.39 12.13
CA GLN A 190 0.04 -40.20 12.52
C GLN A 190 -0.22 -41.02 13.79
N GLU A 191 -0.88 -40.45 14.79
CA GLU A 191 -1.24 -41.14 16.03
C GLU A 191 -2.23 -42.28 15.77
N LYS A 192 -3.25 -42.05 14.93
CA LYS A 192 -4.21 -43.09 14.53
C LYS A 192 -3.54 -44.25 13.78
N VAL A 193 -2.59 -43.96 12.89
CA VAL A 193 -1.83 -45.01 12.19
C VAL A 193 -0.94 -45.81 13.13
N ARG A 194 -0.36 -45.19 14.18
CA ARG A 194 0.45 -45.91 15.17
C ARG A 194 -0.38 -46.78 16.13
N SER A 195 -1.67 -46.48 16.30
CA SER A 195 -2.56 -47.23 17.19
C SER A 195 -3.22 -48.47 16.56
N ILE A 196 -2.97 -48.71 15.26
CA ILE A 196 -3.43 -49.87 14.48
C ILE A 196 -2.25 -50.81 14.29
#